data_AF-A0A5D2PSL1-F1
#
_entry.id   AF-A0A5D2PSL1-F1
#
_cell.length_a   1.000
_cell.length_b   1.000
_cell.length_c   1.000
_cell.angle_alpha   90.00
_cell.angle_beta   90.00
_cell.angle_gamma   90.00
#
_symmetry.space_group_name_H-M   'P 1'
#
loop_
_entity.id
_entity.type
_entity.pdbx_description
1 polymer ?
#
loop_
_entity_poly.entity_id
_entity_poly.type
_entity_poly.pdbx_seq_one_letter_code
_entity_poly.pdbx_strand_id
1 'polypeptide(L)'
;MASSHLLCNHSLFFSSAFKNCGFSNTPPSKLQFQITPFVKASKKQLEIVYDPDERLNKLADEVDKEAPFSRLTLFSPCKINVFLRITHKREDGYHDLASLFHTISLGDVIKFSLSPSKTKDRLSTNVSGVPLDDKNLIIKALNLYRKKTGSSNFFWVHLDKKVPTGAGLGGGSSNAATALWAANQFNGSVATEKELQQWSSEIGSDIPFFFSHGAAYCTGRGEFVQDISHPLPSDIPMVLIKPREACSTAEVYKRLRLDQTSNVDPLTLLEKISRNGISQDVCINDLEPPAFEVLPSLKRLKQRVTAAGRGQYDAVFMSGSGSTIVGVGSPDPPQFVYDDDDYREVFLSDANFIYREENEWYKELVSTTVCDPLETARTFE
;
A
#
# COMPACT_ATOMS: atom_id res chain seq x y z
N MET A 1 25.26 -67.77 -20.52
CA MET A 1 25.89 -67.08 -21.67
C MET A 1 25.42 -65.62 -21.78
N ALA A 2 24.69 -65.08 -20.80
CA ALA A 2 25.24 -64.24 -19.72
C ALA A 2 26.47 -64.79 -18.97
N SER A 3 27.42 -63.90 -18.69
CA SER A 3 28.48 -63.95 -17.66
C SER A 3 29.36 -62.71 -17.90
N SER A 4 29.76 -61.93 -16.92
CA SER A 4 30.19 -62.30 -15.57
C SER A 4 29.92 -61.12 -14.62
N HIS A 5 29.10 -61.29 -13.55
CA HIS A 5 29.44 -61.95 -12.27
C HIS A 5 30.30 -61.03 -11.37
N LEU A 6 30.08 -60.84 -10.07
CA LEU A 6 29.34 -61.53 -8.98
C LEU A 6 28.95 -60.42 -7.96
N LEU A 7 27.74 -60.38 -7.40
CA LEU A 7 27.33 -60.98 -6.09
C LEU A 7 28.17 -60.46 -4.90
N CYS A 8 27.68 -60.21 -3.68
CA CYS A 8 26.41 -60.45 -3.01
C CYS A 8 26.42 -59.68 -1.67
N ASN A 9 25.23 -59.50 -1.11
CA ASN A 9 24.84 -59.51 0.31
C ASN A 9 25.91 -59.79 1.40
N HIS A 10 25.82 -59.07 2.51
CA HIS A 10 25.36 -59.58 3.83
C HIS A 10 25.42 -58.42 4.87
N SER A 11 24.29 -57.96 5.43
CA SER A 11 23.79 -58.31 6.78
C SER A 11 24.84 -58.74 7.81
N LEU A 12 24.82 -58.09 8.98
CA LEU A 12 25.21 -58.53 10.34
C LEU A 12 25.12 -57.27 11.25
N PHE A 13 24.06 -57.02 12.02
CA PHE A 13 23.78 -57.54 13.37
C PHE A 13 25.01 -58.02 14.16
N PHE A 14 25.38 -57.25 15.20
CA PHE A 14 25.89 -57.61 16.54
C PHE A 14 25.98 -56.26 17.30
N SER A 15 25.17 -55.90 18.30
CA SER A 15 24.87 -56.50 19.61
C SER A 15 26.07 -56.65 20.55
N SER A 16 25.86 -56.13 21.77
CA SER A 16 26.58 -56.36 23.04
C SER A 16 27.83 -55.49 23.27
N ALA A 17 28.15 -55.00 24.46
CA ALA A 17 27.50 -54.95 25.78
C ALA A 17 28.50 -54.29 26.75
N PHE A 18 28.00 -53.43 27.67
CA PHE A 18 28.36 -53.32 29.10
C PHE A 18 29.85 -53.16 29.52
N LYS A 19 30.28 -52.21 30.38
CA LYS A 19 29.86 -51.84 31.75
C LYS A 19 30.56 -50.51 32.12
N ASN A 20 29.90 -49.48 32.66
CA ASN A 20 29.48 -49.24 34.06
C ASN A 20 30.57 -48.79 35.05
N CYS A 21 30.41 -47.56 35.56
CA CYS A 21 30.61 -47.06 36.94
C CYS A 21 30.14 -45.58 36.92
N GLY A 22 29.25 -45.03 37.75
CA GLY A 22 28.47 -45.49 38.89
C GLY A 22 28.11 -44.27 39.76
N PHE A 23 26.81 -44.11 40.08
CA PHE A 23 26.19 -43.35 41.20
C PHE A 23 26.24 -41.79 41.17
N SER A 24 25.19 -41.04 41.53
CA SER A 24 23.98 -41.31 42.33
C SER A 24 22.85 -40.30 42.04
N ASN A 25 21.60 -40.75 42.22
CA ASN A 25 20.35 -40.00 42.15
C ASN A 25 19.92 -39.51 43.54
N THR A 26 19.37 -38.29 43.65
CA THR A 26 18.34 -37.94 44.66
C THR A 26 17.47 -36.75 44.20
N PRO A 27 16.14 -36.81 44.36
CA PRO A 27 15.18 -35.76 43.97
C PRO A 27 14.89 -34.77 45.13
N PRO A 28 14.42 -33.54 44.87
CA PRO A 28 14.11 -32.61 45.94
C PRO A 28 12.78 -32.94 46.64
N SER A 29 12.84 -32.75 47.95
CA SER A 29 11.91 -33.08 49.02
C SER A 29 10.64 -32.23 49.07
N LYS A 30 9.56 -32.88 49.55
CA LYS A 30 8.36 -32.25 50.10
C LYS A 30 8.73 -31.34 51.29
N LEU A 31 8.23 -30.10 51.29
CA LEU A 31 8.14 -29.26 52.48
C LEU A 31 6.67 -28.90 52.71
N GLN A 32 6.14 -29.39 53.84
CA GLN A 32 4.86 -28.99 54.41
C GLN A 32 4.91 -27.53 54.85
N PHE A 33 3.86 -26.77 54.58
CA PHE A 33 3.61 -25.50 55.27
C PHE A 33 2.29 -25.60 56.04
N GLN A 34 2.37 -25.26 57.32
CA GLN A 34 1.26 -25.14 58.28
C GLN A 34 0.30 -24.03 57.86
N ILE A 35 -0.99 -24.21 58.17
CA ILE A 35 -2.02 -23.18 58.08
C ILE A 35 -2.28 -22.63 59.49
N THR A 36 -2.21 -21.31 59.64
CA THR A 36 -3.17 -20.52 60.44
C THR A 36 -3.25 -19.08 59.89
N PRO A 37 -4.40 -18.39 60.06
CA PRO A 37 -4.97 -17.50 59.05
C PRO A 37 -4.68 -16.03 59.36
N PHE A 38 -4.72 -15.15 58.34
CA PHE A 38 -5.47 -13.88 58.39
C PHE A 38 -5.37 -13.04 57.09
N VAL A 39 -6.46 -12.29 56.85
CA VAL A 39 -6.68 -11.15 55.94
C VAL A 39 -6.97 -11.41 54.44
N LYS A 40 -8.23 -11.12 54.07
CA LYS A 40 -8.74 -10.93 52.71
C LYS A 40 -7.92 -9.87 51.96
N ALA A 41 -7.37 -10.23 50.80
CA ALA A 41 -6.97 -9.27 49.77
C ALA A 41 -7.40 -9.81 48.39
N SER A 42 -8.09 -8.97 47.63
CA SER A 42 -8.62 -9.25 46.30
C SER A 42 -7.50 -9.58 45.32
N LYS A 43 -7.53 -10.78 44.72
CA LYS A 43 -6.67 -11.11 43.59
C LYS A 43 -7.16 -10.36 42.35
N LYS A 44 -6.48 -9.28 41.97
CA LYS A 44 -6.45 -8.84 40.57
C LYS A 44 -5.60 -9.84 39.79
N GLN A 45 -6.22 -10.52 38.85
CA GLN A 45 -5.53 -11.36 37.88
C GLN A 45 -4.80 -10.42 36.91
N LEU A 46 -3.48 -10.28 37.08
CA LEU A 46 -2.62 -9.59 36.12
C LEU A 46 -2.41 -10.52 34.93
N GLU A 47 -3.15 -10.28 33.86
CA GLU A 47 -2.90 -10.89 32.56
C GLU A 47 -1.68 -10.19 31.96
N ILE A 48 -0.50 -10.80 32.12
CA ILE A 48 0.71 -10.33 31.45
C ILE A 48 0.61 -10.81 30.01
N VAL A 49 0.02 -9.97 29.16
CA VAL A 49 0.05 -10.16 27.71
C VAL A 49 1.51 -9.95 27.27
N TYR A 50 2.19 -11.06 27.00
CA TYR A 50 3.54 -11.05 26.45
C TYR A 50 3.42 -10.96 24.94
N ASP A 51 3.57 -9.76 24.39
CA ASP A 51 3.69 -9.53 22.95
C ASP A 51 5.18 -9.45 22.57
N PRO A 52 5.77 -10.54 22.03
CA PRO A 52 7.17 -10.55 21.63
C PRO A 52 7.46 -9.58 20.48
N ASP A 53 6.48 -9.25 19.63
CA ASP A 53 6.65 -8.35 18.51
C ASP A 53 6.67 -6.89 18.97
N GLU A 54 5.81 -6.53 19.94
CA GLU A 54 5.83 -5.18 20.55
C GLU A 54 7.15 -4.91 21.28
N ARG A 55 7.66 -5.91 22.02
CA ARG A 55 8.94 -5.79 22.73
C ARG A 55 10.11 -5.74 21.75
N LEU A 56 10.07 -6.53 20.67
CA LEU A 56 11.07 -6.48 19.62
C LEU A 56 11.09 -5.09 18.97
N ASN A 57 9.93 -4.52 18.67
CA ASN A 57 9.81 -3.17 18.13
C ASN A 57 10.36 -2.10 19.09
N LYS A 58 10.03 -2.17 20.39
CA LYS A 58 10.58 -1.24 21.40
C LYS A 58 12.10 -1.33 21.55
N LEU A 59 12.64 -2.54 21.63
CA LEU A 59 14.09 -2.77 21.69
C LEU A 59 14.78 -2.28 20.42
N ALA A 60 14.12 -2.48 19.28
CA ALA A 60 14.60 -2.01 18.02
C ALA A 60 14.63 -0.46 18.02
N ASP A 61 13.60 0.22 18.52
CA ASP A 61 13.54 1.70 18.59
C ASP A 61 14.59 2.28 19.55
N GLU A 62 14.95 1.58 20.61
CA GLU A 62 16.02 1.98 21.54
C GLU A 62 17.42 1.88 20.89
N VAL A 63 17.65 0.88 20.04
CA VAL A 63 18.92 0.70 19.30
C VAL A 63 19.10 1.74 18.18
N ASP A 64 18.01 2.29 17.64
CA ASP A 64 18.05 3.26 16.53
C ASP A 64 18.59 4.65 16.93
N LYS A 65 18.69 4.97 18.23
CA LYS A 65 19.23 6.26 18.68
C LYS A 65 20.74 6.43 18.43
N GLU A 66 21.48 5.35 18.19
CA GLU A 66 22.94 5.38 18.09
C GLU A 66 23.52 4.89 16.75
N ALA A 67 22.70 4.50 15.76
CA ALA A 67 23.17 3.92 14.50
C ALA A 67 22.88 4.83 13.27
N PRO A 68 23.80 4.91 12.28
CA PRO A 68 23.53 5.57 11.01
C PRO A 68 22.43 4.81 10.25
N PHE A 69 21.31 5.49 9.93
CA PHE A 69 20.17 5.03 9.10
C PHE A 69 19.93 3.50 9.11
N SER A 70 19.62 2.93 10.27
CA SER A 70 19.22 1.51 10.39
C SER A 70 17.77 1.27 9.96
N ARG A 71 16.93 2.30 10.03
CA ARG A 71 15.50 2.26 9.69
C ARG A 71 15.01 3.48 8.93
N LEU A 72 13.96 3.27 8.14
CA LEU A 72 13.19 4.30 7.47
C LEU A 72 11.69 3.97 7.57
N THR A 73 10.88 4.96 7.91
CA THR A 73 9.41 4.86 7.79
C THR A 73 8.98 5.85 6.74
N LEU A 74 8.30 5.38 5.70
CA LEU A 74 7.91 6.19 4.55
C LEU A 74 6.42 6.05 4.28
N PHE A 75 5.79 7.17 3.93
CA PHE A 75 4.43 7.21 3.43
C PHE A 75 4.38 6.80 1.96
N SER A 76 3.40 5.99 1.58
CA SER A 76 3.21 5.46 0.23
C SER A 76 1.85 5.91 -0.29
N PRO A 77 1.77 7.08 -0.97
CA PRO A 77 0.49 7.70 -1.31
C PRO A 77 -0.28 6.93 -2.36
N CYS A 78 -1.58 7.07 -2.38
CA CYS A 78 -2.40 6.69 -3.52
C CYS A 78 -2.32 7.73 -4.63
N LYS A 79 -2.85 7.34 -5.79
CA LYS A 79 -3.18 8.25 -6.89
C LYS A 79 -4.65 8.21 -7.22
N ILE A 80 -5.12 9.26 -7.88
CA ILE A 80 -6.36 9.25 -8.65
C ILE A 80 -6.09 9.62 -10.10
N ASN A 81 -7.00 9.21 -10.98
CA ASN A 81 -7.05 9.66 -12.37
C ASN A 81 -8.08 10.79 -12.45
N VAL A 82 -7.63 12.05 -12.51
CA VAL A 82 -8.56 13.19 -12.65
C VAL A 82 -9.34 13.05 -13.95
N PHE A 83 -8.65 12.66 -15.02
CA PHE A 83 -9.26 12.07 -16.21
C PHE A 83 -8.45 10.87 -16.67
N LEU A 84 -9.05 9.94 -17.40
CA LEU A 84 -8.41 8.80 -18.05
C LEU A 84 -9.07 8.59 -19.40
N ARG A 85 -8.30 8.77 -20.46
CA ARG A 85 -8.72 8.58 -21.84
C ARG A 85 -7.98 7.43 -22.47
N ILE A 86 -8.68 6.59 -23.23
CA ILE A 86 -8.05 5.54 -24.03
C ILE A 86 -7.96 6.06 -25.47
N THR A 87 -6.73 6.21 -25.97
CA THR A 87 -6.46 6.85 -27.26
C THR A 87 -6.43 5.85 -28.40
N HIS A 88 -5.86 4.65 -28.19
CA HIS A 88 -5.88 3.58 -29.18
C HIS A 88 -5.63 2.20 -28.56
N LYS A 89 -5.97 1.14 -29.30
CA LYS A 89 -5.55 -0.23 -28.98
C LYS A 89 -4.25 -0.56 -29.71
N ARG A 90 -3.30 -1.14 -28.98
CA ARG A 90 -1.96 -1.50 -29.49
C ARG A 90 -1.96 -2.89 -30.11
N GLU A 91 -0.95 -3.16 -30.93
CA GLU A 91 -0.71 -4.48 -31.52
C GLU A 91 -0.31 -5.53 -30.47
N ASP A 92 0.32 -5.10 -29.37
CA ASP A 92 0.74 -5.96 -28.26
C ASP A 92 -0.41 -6.38 -27.31
N GLY A 93 -1.65 -5.99 -27.62
CA GLY A 93 -2.84 -6.31 -26.84
C GLY A 93 -3.14 -5.34 -25.69
N TYR A 94 -2.27 -4.38 -25.41
CA TYR A 94 -2.53 -3.28 -24.47
C TYR A 94 -3.26 -2.12 -25.14
N HIS A 95 -3.53 -1.07 -24.37
CA HIS A 95 -4.12 0.18 -24.85
C HIS A 95 -3.22 1.34 -24.48
N ASP A 96 -3.08 2.31 -25.39
CA ASP A 96 -2.52 3.59 -24.98
C ASP A 96 -3.60 4.41 -24.31
N LEU A 97 -3.17 5.10 -23.27
CA LEU A 97 -3.97 6.01 -22.49
C LEU A 97 -3.32 7.38 -22.44
N ALA A 98 -4.13 8.37 -22.10
CA ALA A 98 -3.71 9.71 -21.73
C ALA A 98 -4.51 10.11 -20.48
N SER A 99 -3.81 10.50 -19.41
CA SER A 99 -4.45 10.70 -18.11
C SER A 99 -3.70 11.73 -17.29
N LEU A 100 -4.42 12.59 -16.56
CA LEU A 100 -3.83 13.36 -15.47
C LEU A 100 -3.90 12.51 -14.20
N PHE A 101 -2.75 12.01 -13.76
CA PHE A 101 -2.61 11.34 -12.48
C PHE A 101 -2.31 12.39 -11.41
N HIS A 102 -2.86 12.20 -10.22
CA HIS A 102 -2.56 13.04 -9.06
C HIS A 102 -2.42 12.21 -7.79
N THR A 103 -1.37 12.43 -7.01
CA THR A 103 -1.21 11.82 -5.69
C THR A 103 -2.16 12.44 -4.68
N ILE A 104 -2.60 11.63 -3.73
CA ILE A 104 -3.54 12.04 -2.69
C ILE A 104 -3.05 11.62 -1.30
N SER A 105 -3.61 12.23 -0.26
CA SER A 105 -3.22 12.03 1.13
C SER A 105 -3.62 10.68 1.74
N LEU A 106 -4.48 9.90 1.08
CA LEU A 106 -4.68 8.49 1.43
C LEU A 106 -3.47 7.68 0.96
N GLY A 107 -2.89 6.86 1.83
CA GLY A 107 -1.78 5.98 1.47
C GLY A 107 -1.49 4.92 2.53
N ASP A 108 -0.54 4.05 2.21
CA ASP A 108 0.00 3.06 3.15
C ASP A 108 1.22 3.64 3.87
N VAL A 109 1.65 3.01 4.97
CA VAL A 109 2.92 3.32 5.63
C VAL A 109 3.83 2.11 5.56
N ILE A 110 5.09 2.31 5.16
CA ILE A 110 6.06 1.22 5.00
C ILE A 110 7.27 1.47 5.88
N LYS A 111 7.57 0.51 6.74
CA LYS A 111 8.74 0.51 7.61
C LYS A 111 9.80 -0.40 7.01
N PHE A 112 11.00 0.12 6.83
CA PHE A 112 12.16 -0.58 6.29
C PHE A 112 13.26 -0.61 7.33
N SER A 113 13.98 -1.73 7.40
CA SER A 113 15.22 -1.85 8.15
C SER A 113 16.18 -2.78 7.41
N LEU A 114 17.49 -2.60 7.61
CA LEU A 114 18.47 -3.52 7.06
C LEU A 114 18.29 -4.91 7.67
N SER A 115 18.20 -5.91 6.81
CA SER A 115 18.18 -7.30 7.26
C SER A 115 19.58 -7.74 7.66
N PRO A 116 19.74 -8.40 8.82
CA PRO A 116 20.95 -9.15 9.14
C PRO A 116 21.22 -10.30 8.14
N SER A 117 20.16 -10.79 7.47
CA SER A 117 20.28 -11.79 6.42
C SER A 117 20.78 -11.14 5.14
N LYS A 118 21.79 -11.74 4.50
CA LYS A 118 22.32 -11.31 3.20
C LYS A 118 21.82 -12.16 2.02
N THR A 119 20.67 -12.83 2.19
CA THR A 119 20.17 -13.79 1.19
C THR A 119 18.72 -13.58 0.80
N LYS A 120 17.89 -12.97 1.64
CA LYS A 120 16.48 -12.69 1.30
C LYS A 120 15.91 -11.51 2.07
N ASP A 121 15.00 -10.79 1.40
CA ASP A 121 14.13 -9.82 2.05
C ASP A 121 13.07 -10.56 2.89
N ARG A 122 12.56 -9.90 3.94
CA ARG A 122 11.36 -10.34 4.66
C ARG A 122 10.31 -9.27 4.57
N LEU A 123 9.10 -9.64 4.18
CA LEU A 123 7.94 -8.76 4.12
C LEU A 123 6.85 -9.27 5.07
N SER A 124 6.31 -8.37 5.87
CA SER A 124 5.10 -8.60 6.67
C SER A 124 4.08 -7.48 6.43
N THR A 125 2.81 -7.72 6.79
CA THR A 125 1.75 -6.70 6.75
C THR A 125 0.70 -7.00 7.82
N ASN A 126 -0.07 -5.98 8.20
CA ASN A 126 -1.23 -6.07 9.08
C ASN A 126 -2.49 -6.66 8.39
N VAL A 127 -2.50 -6.80 7.07
CA VAL A 127 -3.68 -7.26 6.31
C VAL A 127 -3.44 -8.64 5.69
N SER A 128 -4.38 -9.56 5.88
CA SER A 128 -4.33 -10.89 5.24
C SER A 128 -4.56 -10.82 3.72
N GLY A 129 -4.03 -11.79 2.97
CA GLY A 129 -4.24 -11.90 1.52
C GLY A 129 -3.33 -11.05 0.63
N VAL A 130 -2.51 -10.16 1.22
CA VAL A 130 -1.39 -9.51 0.50
C VAL A 130 -0.27 -10.54 0.31
N PRO A 131 0.22 -10.80 -0.92
CA PRO A 131 1.35 -11.70 -1.11
C PRO A 131 2.58 -11.19 -0.36
N LEU A 132 3.29 -12.09 0.32
CA LEU A 132 4.54 -11.76 1.05
C LEU A 132 5.79 -12.28 0.32
N ASP A 133 5.62 -12.83 -0.87
CA ASP A 133 6.64 -13.48 -1.70
C ASP A 133 7.00 -12.61 -2.93
N ASP A 134 7.72 -13.20 -3.89
CA ASP A 134 8.16 -12.54 -5.13
C ASP A 134 7.02 -12.04 -6.03
N LYS A 135 5.76 -12.35 -5.71
CA LYS A 135 4.60 -11.77 -6.40
C LYS A 135 4.35 -10.33 -5.94
N ASN A 136 4.78 -9.95 -4.74
CA ASN A 136 4.61 -8.61 -4.20
C ASN A 136 5.51 -7.59 -4.91
N LEU A 137 4.93 -6.44 -5.30
CA LEU A 137 5.67 -5.40 -6.02
C LEU A 137 6.78 -4.76 -5.18
N ILE A 138 6.68 -4.73 -3.84
CA ILE A 138 7.77 -4.31 -2.94
C ILE A 138 8.99 -5.22 -3.14
N ILE A 139 8.79 -6.54 -3.12
CA ILE A 139 9.88 -7.51 -3.27
C ILE A 139 10.48 -7.43 -4.68
N LYS A 140 9.64 -7.26 -5.71
CA LYS A 140 10.11 -7.02 -7.08
C LYS A 140 10.94 -5.74 -7.20
N ALA A 141 10.52 -4.65 -6.56
CA ALA A 141 11.25 -3.39 -6.51
C ALA A 141 12.64 -3.56 -5.86
N LEU A 142 12.72 -4.20 -4.68
CA LEU A 142 14.00 -4.45 -4.01
C LEU A 142 14.93 -5.34 -4.84
N ASN A 143 14.39 -6.40 -5.46
CA ASN A 143 15.13 -7.25 -6.40
C ASN A 143 15.64 -6.47 -7.61
N LEU A 144 14.81 -5.62 -8.21
CA LEU A 144 15.18 -4.79 -9.34
C LEU A 144 16.28 -3.79 -8.96
N TYR A 145 16.15 -3.12 -7.81
CA TYR A 145 17.16 -2.20 -7.31
C TYR A 145 18.52 -2.87 -7.17
N ARG A 146 18.57 -4.05 -6.54
CA ARG A 146 19.82 -4.83 -6.42
C ARG A 146 20.39 -5.22 -7.79
N LYS A 147 19.53 -5.66 -8.72
CA LYS A 147 19.94 -6.01 -10.09
C LYS A 147 20.58 -4.82 -10.83
N LYS A 148 20.07 -3.60 -10.61
CA LYS A 148 20.55 -2.39 -11.28
C LYS A 148 21.82 -1.80 -10.66
N THR A 149 21.98 -1.93 -9.36
CA THR A 149 23.05 -1.25 -8.59
C THR A 149 24.15 -2.17 -8.10
N GLY A 150 23.95 -3.48 -8.10
CA GLY A 150 24.86 -4.44 -7.47
C GLY A 150 24.81 -4.42 -5.94
N SER A 151 23.84 -3.73 -5.33
CA SER A 151 23.66 -3.70 -3.89
C SER A 151 23.52 -5.11 -3.29
N SER A 152 24.19 -5.34 -2.16
CA SER A 152 24.10 -6.57 -1.36
C SER A 152 23.19 -6.42 -0.14
N ASN A 153 22.44 -5.31 -0.06
CA ASN A 153 21.53 -5.06 1.05
C ASN A 153 20.18 -5.76 0.82
N PHE A 154 19.71 -6.38 1.89
CA PHE A 154 18.39 -6.97 2.01
C PHE A 154 17.67 -6.29 3.16
N PHE A 155 16.34 -6.37 3.14
CA PHE A 155 15.50 -5.57 4.02
C PHE A 155 14.51 -6.43 4.78
N TRP A 156 14.25 -6.03 6.03
CA TRP A 156 13.00 -6.35 6.69
C TRP A 156 12.04 -5.19 6.45
N VAL A 157 10.89 -5.52 5.88
CA VAL A 157 9.86 -4.59 5.46
C VAL A 157 8.56 -4.94 6.16
N HIS A 158 7.94 -3.95 6.79
CA HIS A 158 6.57 -4.06 7.29
C HIS A 158 5.69 -3.06 6.55
N LEU A 159 4.67 -3.56 5.88
CA LEU A 159 3.64 -2.77 5.19
C LEU A 159 2.42 -2.63 6.10
N ASP A 160 2.20 -1.44 6.64
CA ASP A 160 0.94 -1.06 7.25
C ASP A 160 -0.02 -0.62 6.15
N LYS A 161 -0.90 -1.54 5.75
CA LYS A 161 -1.79 -1.40 4.61
C LYS A 161 -3.14 -0.82 5.05
N LYS A 162 -3.38 0.43 4.67
CA LYS A 162 -4.68 1.13 4.82
C LYS A 162 -5.48 1.08 3.52
N VAL A 163 -4.79 1.11 2.38
CA VAL A 163 -5.40 1.21 1.05
C VAL A 163 -5.99 -0.14 0.63
N PRO A 164 -7.29 -0.23 0.32
CA PRO A 164 -7.90 -1.47 -0.13
C PRO A 164 -7.29 -1.99 -1.44
N THR A 165 -7.06 -3.30 -1.51
CA THR A 165 -6.64 -3.95 -2.76
C THR A 165 -7.73 -3.82 -3.83
N GLY A 166 -7.33 -3.61 -5.09
CA GLY A 166 -8.26 -3.53 -6.21
C GLY A 166 -9.13 -2.26 -6.25
N ALA A 167 -8.70 -1.19 -5.57
CA ALA A 167 -9.42 0.08 -5.49
C ALA A 167 -9.26 1.00 -6.72
N GLY A 168 -8.32 0.71 -7.64
CA GLY A 168 -7.99 1.61 -8.76
C GLY A 168 -7.09 2.80 -8.36
N LEU A 169 -6.64 2.83 -7.11
CA LEU A 169 -5.87 3.93 -6.50
C LEU A 169 -4.34 3.77 -6.60
N GLY A 170 -3.84 2.74 -7.28
CA GLY A 170 -2.40 2.55 -7.49
C GLY A 170 -1.59 2.19 -6.22
N GLY A 171 -2.23 1.79 -5.11
CA GLY A 171 -1.52 1.55 -3.84
C GLY A 171 -0.34 0.57 -3.93
N GLY A 172 -0.51 -0.58 -4.61
CA GLY A 172 0.60 -1.53 -4.80
C GLY A 172 1.74 -0.97 -5.65
N SER A 173 1.43 -0.14 -6.64
CA SER A 173 2.42 0.55 -7.47
C SER A 173 3.19 1.59 -6.66
N SER A 174 2.49 2.35 -5.82
CA SER A 174 3.11 3.28 -4.87
C SER A 174 4.04 2.55 -3.90
N ASN A 175 3.61 1.42 -3.35
CA ASN A 175 4.44 0.66 -2.41
C ASN A 175 5.76 0.21 -3.06
N ALA A 176 5.72 -0.12 -4.35
CA ALA A 176 6.91 -0.48 -5.12
C ALA A 176 7.86 0.71 -5.35
N ALA A 177 7.31 1.87 -5.72
CA ALA A 177 8.08 3.11 -5.86
C ALA A 177 8.73 3.51 -4.53
N THR A 178 7.97 3.48 -3.43
CA THR A 178 8.48 3.74 -2.07
C THR A 178 9.59 2.76 -1.69
N ALA A 179 9.50 1.49 -2.09
CA ALA A 179 10.55 0.50 -1.84
C ALA A 179 11.83 0.76 -2.65
N LEU A 180 11.71 1.17 -3.92
CA LEU A 180 12.86 1.61 -4.73
C LEU A 180 13.53 2.84 -4.11
N TRP A 181 12.73 3.82 -3.69
CA TRP A 181 13.22 5.01 -2.99
C TRP A 181 13.98 4.64 -1.71
N ALA A 182 13.35 3.85 -0.83
CA ALA A 182 13.97 3.41 0.43
C ALA A 182 15.30 2.68 0.18
N ALA A 183 15.31 1.73 -0.76
CA ALA A 183 16.52 1.00 -1.11
C ALA A 183 17.64 1.94 -1.58
N ASN A 184 17.32 2.98 -2.35
CA ASN A 184 18.28 3.98 -2.76
C ASN A 184 18.86 4.75 -1.57
N GLN A 185 18.00 5.21 -0.65
CA GLN A 185 18.41 5.93 0.57
C GLN A 185 19.37 5.09 1.44
N PHE A 186 19.05 3.81 1.68
CA PHE A 186 19.93 2.90 2.44
C PHE A 186 21.28 2.61 1.76
N ASN A 187 21.41 2.90 0.47
CA ASN A 187 22.64 2.72 -0.28
C ASN A 187 23.34 4.06 -0.59
N GLY A 188 22.99 5.15 0.10
CA GLY A 188 23.62 6.45 -0.08
C GLY A 188 23.19 7.19 -1.34
N SER A 189 21.99 6.91 -1.84
CA SER A 189 21.38 7.60 -2.98
C SER A 189 22.22 7.54 -4.26
N VAL A 190 22.75 6.35 -4.58
CA VAL A 190 23.62 6.12 -5.74
C VAL A 190 22.90 6.26 -7.08
N ALA A 191 21.58 6.07 -7.12
CA ALA A 191 20.76 6.27 -8.30
C ALA A 191 20.05 7.63 -8.24
N THR A 192 19.96 8.30 -9.38
CA THR A 192 19.14 9.51 -9.54
C THR A 192 17.65 9.16 -9.56
N GLU A 193 16.78 10.12 -9.21
CA GLU A 193 15.32 9.91 -9.28
C GLU A 193 14.85 9.50 -10.68
N LYS A 194 15.46 10.09 -11.71
CA LYS A 194 15.16 9.76 -13.11
C LYS A 194 15.49 8.30 -13.44
N GLU A 195 16.59 7.76 -12.91
CA GLU A 195 16.94 6.35 -13.07
C GLU A 195 15.95 5.45 -12.32
N LEU A 196 15.58 5.80 -11.08
CA LEU A 196 14.58 5.05 -10.32
C LEU A 196 13.22 5.04 -11.05
N GLN A 197 12.78 6.19 -11.56
CA GLN A 197 11.58 6.33 -12.37
C GLN A 197 11.65 5.43 -13.60
N GLN A 198 12.75 5.49 -14.35
CA GLN A 198 12.95 4.66 -15.54
C GLN A 198 12.90 3.17 -15.23
N TRP A 199 13.64 2.70 -14.22
CA TRP A 199 13.68 1.29 -13.84
C TRP A 199 12.31 0.79 -13.40
N SER A 200 11.57 1.62 -12.66
CA SER A 200 10.27 1.24 -12.11
C SER A 200 9.23 0.86 -13.19
N SER A 201 9.38 1.35 -14.43
CA SER A 201 8.53 0.96 -15.55
C SER A 201 8.63 -0.52 -15.93
N GLU A 202 9.72 -1.22 -15.56
CA GLU A 202 9.92 -2.65 -15.81
C GLU A 202 8.97 -3.53 -14.96
N ILE A 203 8.50 -3.01 -13.83
CA ILE A 203 7.67 -3.77 -12.88
C ILE A 203 6.20 -3.34 -12.88
N GLY A 204 5.86 -2.16 -13.41
CA GLY A 204 4.48 -1.71 -13.53
C GLY A 204 4.33 -0.30 -14.13
N SER A 205 3.31 -0.11 -14.97
CA SER A 205 3.09 1.14 -15.73
C SER A 205 2.74 2.36 -14.86
N ASP A 206 2.08 2.15 -13.71
CA ASP A 206 1.73 3.24 -12.78
C ASP A 206 2.88 3.61 -11.84
N ILE A 207 3.95 2.80 -11.75
CA ILE A 207 5.02 3.00 -10.74
C ILE A 207 5.86 4.26 -11.03
N PRO A 208 6.25 4.56 -12.29
CA PRO A 208 6.98 5.78 -12.63
C PRO A 208 6.30 7.07 -12.16
N PHE A 209 4.96 7.09 -12.12
CA PHE A 209 4.20 8.28 -11.70
C PHE A 209 4.53 8.71 -10.27
N PHE A 210 4.79 7.77 -9.36
CA PHE A 210 5.10 8.10 -7.96
C PHE A 210 6.49 8.73 -7.78
N PHE A 211 7.27 8.85 -8.86
CA PHE A 211 8.48 9.68 -8.88
C PHE A 211 8.22 11.09 -9.44
N SER A 212 6.98 11.46 -9.77
CA SER A 212 6.61 12.85 -10.10
C SER A 212 6.61 13.76 -8.87
N HIS A 213 6.39 15.06 -9.08
CA HIS A 213 6.14 16.02 -8.00
C HIS A 213 4.69 16.02 -7.47
N GLY A 214 3.84 15.09 -7.92
CA GLY A 214 2.49 14.86 -7.38
C GLY A 214 1.37 14.95 -8.42
N ALA A 215 1.57 15.69 -9.51
CA ALA A 215 0.66 15.72 -10.64
C ALA A 215 1.42 15.53 -11.94
N ALA A 216 0.94 14.65 -12.81
CA ALA A 216 1.59 14.38 -14.08
C ALA A 216 0.60 13.96 -15.16
N TYR A 217 0.88 14.39 -16.38
CA TYR A 217 0.24 13.90 -17.58
C TYR A 217 0.95 12.62 -18.03
N CYS A 218 0.26 11.50 -17.90
CA CYS A 218 0.77 10.16 -18.16
C CYS A 218 0.24 9.63 -19.49
N THR A 219 1.13 9.08 -20.32
CA THR A 219 0.80 8.50 -21.63
C THR A 219 1.42 7.11 -21.83
N GLY A 220 1.20 6.49 -23.00
CA GLY A 220 1.54 5.09 -23.24
C GLY A 220 0.57 4.19 -22.47
N ARG A 221 1.07 3.23 -21.69
CA ARG A 221 0.27 2.49 -20.70
C ARG A 221 0.19 3.21 -19.34
N GLY A 222 0.74 4.42 -19.24
CA GLY A 222 0.91 5.21 -18.03
C GLY A 222 2.38 5.44 -17.63
N GLU A 223 3.32 4.76 -18.29
CA GLU A 223 4.75 4.79 -17.94
C GLU A 223 5.50 6.04 -18.42
N PHE A 224 4.96 6.76 -19.40
CA PHE A 224 5.54 8.02 -19.86
C PHE A 224 4.96 9.16 -19.04
N VAL A 225 5.75 9.65 -18.09
CA VAL A 225 5.34 10.65 -17.10
C VAL A 225 5.87 12.01 -17.50
N GLN A 226 4.97 12.98 -17.69
CA GLN A 226 5.30 14.38 -17.84
C GLN A 226 4.74 15.16 -16.66
N ASP A 227 5.62 15.65 -15.79
CA ASP A 227 5.21 16.41 -14.61
C ASP A 227 4.46 17.68 -14.99
N ILE A 228 3.39 17.95 -14.24
CA ILE A 228 2.59 19.16 -14.35
C ILE A 228 2.71 19.90 -13.03
N SER A 229 3.30 21.09 -13.07
CA SER A 229 3.51 21.90 -11.87
C SER A 229 2.19 22.44 -11.35
N HIS A 230 1.76 21.94 -10.18
CA HIS A 230 0.65 22.46 -9.38
C HIS A 230 -0.63 22.79 -10.19
N PRO A 231 -1.20 21.84 -10.96
CA PRO A 231 -2.41 22.12 -11.74
C PRO A 231 -3.64 22.37 -10.86
N LEU A 232 -3.59 21.95 -9.59
CA LEU A 232 -4.71 22.00 -8.65
C LEU A 232 -4.25 22.41 -7.24
N PRO A 233 -5.02 23.22 -6.50
CA PRO A 233 -4.75 23.49 -5.10
C PRO A 233 -4.76 22.21 -4.24
N SER A 234 -3.87 22.14 -3.25
CA SER A 234 -3.77 20.99 -2.33
C SER A 234 -4.90 20.95 -1.29
N ASP A 235 -5.57 22.07 -1.05
CA ASP A 235 -6.64 22.23 -0.06
C ASP A 235 -8.03 21.80 -0.56
N ILE A 236 -8.16 21.36 -1.82
CA ILE A 236 -9.41 20.80 -2.34
C ILE A 236 -9.70 19.46 -1.63
N PRO A 237 -10.78 19.37 -0.83
CA PRO A 237 -11.12 18.13 -0.16
C PRO A 237 -11.83 17.17 -1.11
N MET A 238 -11.69 15.88 -0.86
CA MET A 238 -12.44 14.85 -1.55
C MET A 238 -12.79 13.69 -0.61
N VAL A 239 -13.80 12.93 -1.01
CA VAL A 239 -14.18 11.67 -0.38
C VAL A 239 -13.98 10.51 -1.34
N LEU A 240 -13.39 9.44 -0.84
CA LEU A 240 -13.19 8.17 -1.53
C LEU A 240 -14.19 7.15 -1.00
N ILE A 241 -14.96 6.57 -1.91
CA ILE A 241 -16.04 5.63 -1.61
C ILE A 241 -15.76 4.35 -2.40
N LYS A 242 -15.26 3.32 -1.72
CA LYS A 242 -14.86 2.06 -2.34
C LYS A 242 -15.74 0.91 -1.85
N PRO A 243 -16.58 0.30 -2.71
CA PRO A 243 -17.37 -0.87 -2.33
C PRO A 243 -16.47 -2.08 -2.07
N ARG A 244 -16.98 -3.10 -1.37
CA ARG A 244 -16.18 -4.28 -1.03
C ARG A 244 -15.66 -5.00 -2.27
N GLU A 245 -16.48 -5.08 -3.32
CA GLU A 245 -16.14 -5.68 -4.60
C GLU A 245 -15.04 -4.90 -5.32
N ALA A 246 -14.12 -5.64 -5.94
CA ALA A 246 -13.10 -5.08 -6.81
C ALA A 246 -13.48 -5.32 -8.27
N CYS A 247 -13.13 -4.36 -9.14
CA CYS A 247 -13.20 -4.56 -10.58
C CYS A 247 -11.87 -5.16 -11.07
N SER A 248 -11.91 -6.32 -11.74
CA SER A 248 -10.72 -6.85 -12.41
C SER A 248 -10.32 -5.93 -13.55
N THR A 249 -9.16 -5.29 -13.47
CA THR A 249 -8.62 -4.42 -14.52
C THR A 249 -8.63 -5.12 -15.88
N ALA A 250 -8.20 -6.38 -15.94
CA ALA A 250 -8.17 -7.14 -17.20
C ALA A 250 -9.57 -7.31 -17.81
N GLU A 251 -10.58 -7.55 -16.97
CA GLU A 251 -11.96 -7.79 -17.39
C GLU A 251 -12.67 -6.50 -17.81
N VAL A 252 -12.30 -5.36 -17.21
CA VAL A 252 -12.73 -4.02 -17.64
C VAL A 252 -12.14 -3.70 -19.02
N TYR A 253 -10.82 -3.85 -19.20
CA TYR A 253 -10.19 -3.62 -20.51
C TYR A 253 -10.70 -4.57 -21.60
N LYS A 254 -11.08 -5.81 -21.25
CA LYS A 254 -11.68 -6.76 -22.20
C LYS A 254 -13.05 -6.31 -22.71
N ARG A 255 -13.83 -5.59 -21.90
CA ARG A 255 -15.14 -5.03 -22.30
C ARG A 255 -15.05 -3.65 -22.94
N LEU A 256 -13.88 -3.02 -22.93
CA LEU A 256 -13.69 -1.71 -23.52
C LEU A 256 -13.99 -1.73 -25.02
N ARG A 257 -14.79 -0.75 -25.45
CA ARG A 257 -15.17 -0.53 -26.84
C ARG A 257 -14.73 0.89 -27.23
N LEU A 258 -13.73 1.00 -28.10
CA LEU A 258 -13.10 2.28 -28.48
C LEU A 258 -14.06 3.23 -29.20
N ASP A 259 -15.10 2.72 -29.86
CA ASP A 259 -16.15 3.52 -30.49
C ASP A 259 -17.10 4.18 -29.47
N GLN A 260 -17.01 3.79 -28.19
CA GLN A 260 -17.85 4.29 -27.10
C GLN A 260 -17.06 5.13 -26.09
N THR A 261 -15.77 5.34 -26.32
CA THR A 261 -14.97 6.26 -25.52
C THR A 261 -15.32 7.70 -25.89
N SER A 262 -14.96 8.64 -25.02
CA SER A 262 -15.16 10.06 -25.33
C SER A 262 -14.31 10.45 -26.56
N ASN A 263 -14.69 11.53 -27.25
CA ASN A 263 -13.92 12.10 -28.37
C ASN A 263 -13.15 13.38 -27.97
N VAL A 264 -13.22 13.80 -26.70
CA VAL A 264 -12.53 15.01 -26.25
C VAL A 264 -11.02 14.79 -26.29
N ASP A 265 -10.25 15.77 -26.76
CA ASP A 265 -8.79 15.70 -26.72
C ASP A 265 -8.29 15.77 -25.25
N PRO A 266 -7.48 14.79 -24.78
CA PRO A 266 -6.88 14.83 -23.45
C PRO A 266 -6.12 16.13 -23.12
N LEU A 267 -5.47 16.76 -24.10
CA LEU A 267 -4.76 18.03 -23.88
C LEU A 267 -5.73 19.18 -23.61
N THR A 268 -6.91 19.16 -24.24
CA THR A 268 -7.99 20.12 -23.94
C THR A 268 -8.51 19.94 -22.51
N LEU A 269 -8.63 18.70 -22.02
CA LEU A 269 -9.01 18.44 -20.62
C LEU A 269 -7.97 19.01 -19.65
N LEU A 270 -6.69 18.77 -19.94
CA LEU A 270 -5.58 19.29 -19.12
C LEU A 270 -5.58 20.82 -19.09
N GLU A 271 -5.73 21.48 -20.26
CA GLU A 271 -5.80 22.94 -20.36
C GLU A 271 -6.97 23.52 -19.54
N LYS A 272 -8.15 22.89 -19.62
CA LYS A 272 -9.32 23.29 -18.84
C LYS A 272 -9.09 23.16 -17.34
N ILE A 273 -8.49 22.05 -16.89
CA ILE A 273 -8.17 21.82 -15.47
C ILE A 273 -7.23 22.91 -14.97
N SER A 274 -6.14 23.18 -15.69
CA SER A 274 -5.16 24.18 -15.27
C SER A 274 -5.73 25.61 -15.24
N ARG A 275 -6.77 25.91 -16.04
CA ARG A 275 -7.38 27.24 -16.09
C ARG A 275 -8.55 27.42 -15.13
N ASN A 276 -9.40 26.41 -15.02
CA ASN A 276 -10.72 26.52 -14.39
C ASN A 276 -10.86 25.63 -13.16
N GLY A 277 -9.86 24.80 -12.84
CA GLY A 277 -9.93 23.80 -11.77
C GLY A 277 -10.71 22.55 -12.16
N ILE A 278 -11.09 21.76 -11.15
CA ILE A 278 -11.87 20.53 -11.34
C ILE A 278 -13.35 20.86 -11.51
N SER A 279 -13.96 20.17 -12.47
CA SER A 279 -15.40 20.17 -12.73
C SER A 279 -15.82 18.83 -13.31
N GLN A 280 -17.12 18.53 -13.25
CA GLN A 280 -17.64 17.27 -13.78
C GLN A 280 -17.32 17.03 -15.28
N ASP A 281 -17.20 18.07 -16.11
CA ASP A 281 -16.95 17.93 -17.55
C ASP A 281 -15.49 17.58 -17.89
N VAL A 282 -14.55 17.84 -16.98
CA VAL A 282 -13.14 17.46 -17.15
C VAL A 282 -12.83 16.09 -16.56
N CYS A 283 -13.62 15.63 -15.59
CA CYS A 283 -13.45 14.33 -14.94
C CYS A 283 -14.03 13.16 -15.76
N ILE A 284 -13.39 12.88 -16.90
CA ILE A 284 -13.77 11.80 -17.82
C ILE A 284 -12.91 10.56 -17.56
N ASN A 285 -13.54 9.40 -17.39
CA ASN A 285 -12.84 8.12 -17.35
C ASN A 285 -13.48 7.13 -18.34
N ASP A 286 -12.78 6.85 -19.44
CA ASP A 286 -13.22 5.94 -20.50
C ASP A 286 -13.39 4.48 -20.03
N LEU A 287 -12.85 4.13 -18.85
CA LEU A 287 -13.05 2.81 -18.24
C LEU A 287 -14.32 2.71 -17.39
N GLU A 288 -15.04 3.81 -17.15
CA GLU A 288 -16.31 3.77 -16.41
C GLU A 288 -17.38 2.92 -17.10
N PRO A 289 -17.72 3.14 -18.39
CA PRO A 289 -18.72 2.30 -19.06
C PRO A 289 -18.44 0.80 -18.98
N PRO A 290 -17.24 0.28 -19.33
CA PRO A 290 -16.97 -1.15 -19.20
C PRO A 290 -16.90 -1.60 -17.72
N ALA A 291 -16.42 -0.77 -16.79
CA ALA A 291 -16.45 -1.12 -15.36
C ALA A 291 -17.89 -1.28 -14.84
N PHE A 292 -18.82 -0.45 -15.31
CA PHE A 292 -20.24 -0.54 -14.97
C PHE A 292 -20.93 -1.76 -15.58
N GLU A 293 -20.42 -2.29 -16.70
CA GLU A 293 -20.86 -3.58 -17.23
C GLU A 293 -20.34 -4.76 -16.41
N VAL A 294 -19.09 -4.68 -15.92
CA VAL A 294 -18.51 -5.70 -15.02
C VAL A 294 -19.20 -5.70 -13.66
N LEU A 295 -19.44 -4.51 -13.10
CA LEU A 295 -19.99 -4.33 -11.76
C LEU A 295 -21.14 -3.30 -11.80
N PRO A 296 -22.37 -3.71 -12.14
CA PRO A 296 -23.52 -2.79 -12.23
C PRO A 296 -23.87 -2.06 -10.92
N SER A 297 -23.53 -2.64 -9.76
CA SER A 297 -23.68 -1.98 -8.45
C SER A 297 -22.82 -0.72 -8.35
N LEU A 298 -21.64 -0.68 -8.99
CA LEU A 298 -20.77 0.48 -9.01
C LEU A 298 -21.39 1.67 -9.75
N LYS A 299 -22.11 1.41 -10.85
CA LYS A 299 -22.89 2.43 -11.56
C LYS A 299 -23.97 3.04 -10.65
N ARG A 300 -24.71 2.17 -9.95
CA ARG A 300 -25.75 2.61 -8.99
C ARG A 300 -25.15 3.44 -7.87
N LEU A 301 -24.02 3.01 -7.31
CA LEU A 301 -23.29 3.77 -6.29
C LEU A 301 -22.90 5.17 -6.81
N LYS A 302 -22.23 5.26 -7.96
CA LYS A 302 -21.86 6.56 -8.57
C LYS A 302 -23.08 7.46 -8.73
N GLN A 303 -24.18 6.94 -9.30
CA GLN A 303 -25.41 7.71 -9.50
C GLN A 303 -26.02 8.24 -8.19
N ARG A 304 -26.02 7.43 -7.13
CA ARG A 304 -26.49 7.84 -5.80
C ARG A 304 -25.59 8.90 -5.18
N VAL A 305 -24.26 8.74 -5.26
CA VAL A 305 -23.28 9.73 -4.79
C VAL A 305 -23.49 11.06 -5.51
N THR A 306 -23.60 11.05 -6.85
CA THR A 306 -23.88 12.26 -7.64
C THR A 306 -25.21 12.91 -7.27
N ALA A 307 -26.27 12.13 -7.03
CA ALA A 307 -27.59 12.67 -6.69
C ALA A 307 -27.63 13.27 -5.27
N ALA A 308 -27.02 12.59 -4.30
CA ALA A 308 -27.02 13.00 -2.90
C ALA A 308 -26.03 14.14 -2.61
N GLY A 309 -24.89 14.19 -3.32
CA GLY A 309 -23.88 15.24 -3.18
C GLY A 309 -24.09 16.47 -4.05
N ARG A 310 -25.30 16.70 -4.61
CA ARG A 310 -25.58 17.88 -5.44
C ARG A 310 -25.36 19.16 -4.65
N GLY A 311 -24.49 20.02 -5.16
CA GLY A 311 -24.11 21.28 -4.50
C GLY A 311 -23.01 21.14 -3.45
N GLN A 312 -22.54 19.91 -3.18
CA GLN A 312 -21.40 19.63 -2.30
C GLN A 312 -20.16 19.18 -3.08
N TYR A 313 -20.36 18.44 -4.18
CA TYR A 313 -19.27 17.99 -5.03
C TYR A 313 -19.21 18.76 -6.35
N ASP A 314 -18.01 19.20 -6.73
CA ASP A 314 -17.67 19.77 -8.03
C ASP A 314 -17.62 18.70 -9.13
N ALA A 315 -17.21 17.49 -8.75
CA ALA A 315 -17.15 16.33 -9.63
C ALA A 315 -17.32 15.01 -8.87
N VAL A 316 -17.96 14.03 -9.53
CA VAL A 316 -18.03 12.63 -9.09
C VAL A 316 -17.59 11.71 -10.22
N PHE A 317 -16.54 10.92 -10.00
CA PHE A 317 -15.94 10.05 -11.01
C PHE A 317 -15.28 8.82 -10.41
N MET A 318 -15.02 7.80 -11.22
CA MET A 318 -14.28 6.60 -10.84
C MET A 318 -12.78 6.79 -11.07
N SER A 319 -11.95 6.32 -10.13
CA SER A 319 -10.49 6.30 -10.32
C SER A 319 -10.01 4.98 -10.94
N GLY A 320 -9.03 5.03 -11.85
CA GLY A 320 -8.45 3.87 -12.52
C GLY A 320 -9.50 3.03 -13.26
N SER A 321 -9.39 1.69 -13.15
CA SER A 321 -10.42 0.74 -13.60
C SER A 321 -11.48 0.45 -12.53
N GLY A 322 -11.57 1.29 -11.50
CA GLY A 322 -12.39 1.06 -10.32
C GLY A 322 -11.73 0.16 -9.25
N SER A 323 -12.41 -0.10 -8.13
CA SER A 323 -13.82 0.24 -7.87
C SER A 323 -14.07 1.53 -7.07
N THR A 324 -13.06 2.35 -6.77
CA THR A 324 -13.28 3.59 -5.99
C THR A 324 -14.02 4.67 -6.81
N ILE A 325 -15.08 5.21 -6.23
CA ILE A 325 -15.72 6.47 -6.63
C ILE A 325 -15.13 7.61 -5.79
N VAL A 326 -14.81 8.72 -6.45
CA VAL A 326 -14.25 9.94 -5.88
C VAL A 326 -15.32 11.03 -5.99
N GLY A 327 -15.64 11.68 -4.87
CA GLY A 327 -16.39 12.95 -4.85
C GLY A 327 -15.43 14.08 -4.47
N VAL A 328 -15.21 15.04 -5.36
CA VAL A 328 -14.32 16.19 -5.13
C VAL A 328 -15.15 17.42 -4.74
N GLY A 329 -14.70 18.21 -3.77
CA GLY A 329 -15.36 19.44 -3.30
C GLY A 329 -15.79 19.39 -1.83
N SER A 330 -15.99 18.19 -1.28
CA SER A 330 -16.28 17.96 0.13
C SER A 330 -15.67 16.63 0.60
N PRO A 331 -15.17 16.55 1.86
CA PRO A 331 -14.65 15.31 2.44
C PRO A 331 -15.78 14.41 2.98
N ASP A 332 -17.00 14.92 3.07
CA ASP A 332 -18.11 14.25 3.75
C ASP A 332 -18.77 13.23 2.80
N PRO A 333 -18.85 11.94 3.18
CA PRO A 333 -19.63 10.97 2.44
C PRO A 333 -21.13 11.30 2.49
N PRO A 334 -21.91 11.01 1.43
CA PRO A 334 -23.35 11.26 1.46
C PRO A 334 -24.04 10.39 2.52
N GLN A 335 -25.04 10.94 3.20
CA GLN A 335 -25.69 10.31 4.36
C GLN A 335 -26.20 8.87 4.10
N PHE A 336 -26.67 8.58 2.89
CA PHE A 336 -27.20 7.25 2.54
C PHE A 336 -26.17 6.12 2.70
N VAL A 337 -24.86 6.43 2.67
CA VAL A 337 -23.80 5.42 2.83
C VAL A 337 -23.83 4.84 4.26
N TYR A 338 -24.29 5.62 5.25
CA TYR A 338 -24.42 5.18 6.63
C TYR A 338 -25.79 4.54 6.92
N ASP A 339 -26.84 5.05 6.27
CA ASP A 339 -28.22 4.66 6.56
C ASP A 339 -28.63 3.34 5.88
N ASP A 340 -27.99 2.98 4.77
CA ASP A 340 -28.38 1.86 3.92
C ASP A 340 -27.49 0.64 4.15
N ASP A 341 -28.11 -0.50 4.43
CA ASP A 341 -27.43 -1.74 4.81
C ASP A 341 -26.52 -2.27 3.70
N ASP A 342 -26.85 -1.96 2.44
CA ASP A 342 -26.07 -2.31 1.25
C ASP A 342 -24.67 -1.67 1.24
N TYR A 343 -24.42 -0.62 2.05
CA TYR A 343 -23.15 0.12 2.08
C TYR A 343 -22.38 0.06 3.41
N ARG A 344 -22.83 -0.74 4.39
CA ARG A 344 -22.17 -0.83 5.71
C ARG A 344 -20.69 -1.24 5.67
N GLU A 345 -20.28 -1.99 4.64
CA GLU A 345 -18.90 -2.46 4.48
C GLU A 345 -18.11 -1.66 3.43
N VAL A 346 -18.63 -0.52 3.00
CA VAL A 346 -17.92 0.38 2.09
C VAL A 346 -16.73 0.99 2.81
N PHE A 347 -15.58 0.97 2.16
CA PHE A 347 -14.42 1.72 2.63
C PHE A 347 -14.61 3.19 2.30
N LEU A 348 -14.46 4.03 3.32
CA LEU A 348 -14.54 5.48 3.25
C LEU A 348 -13.21 6.09 3.70
N SER A 349 -12.76 7.10 2.98
CA SER A 349 -11.62 7.94 3.37
C SER A 349 -11.83 9.32 2.83
N ASP A 350 -11.58 10.35 3.64
CA ASP A 350 -11.28 11.66 3.10
C ASP A 350 -9.89 11.64 2.46
N ALA A 351 -9.65 12.61 1.58
CA ALA A 351 -8.34 12.85 1.03
C ALA A 351 -8.21 14.29 0.52
N ASN A 352 -6.96 14.68 0.29
CA ASN A 352 -6.57 15.93 -0.36
C ASN A 352 -5.52 15.61 -1.42
N PHE A 353 -5.38 16.51 -2.40
CA PHE A 353 -4.24 16.47 -3.30
C PHE A 353 -2.94 16.74 -2.54
N ILE A 354 -1.91 15.95 -2.82
CA ILE A 354 -0.58 16.16 -2.22
C ILE A 354 0.48 16.29 -3.31
N TYR A 355 1.50 17.04 -2.98
CA TYR A 355 2.70 17.26 -3.78
C TYR A 355 3.93 16.85 -2.97
N ARG A 356 5.07 16.75 -3.65
CA ARG A 356 6.38 16.62 -2.99
C ARG A 356 7.40 17.49 -3.68
N GLU A 357 8.40 17.89 -2.92
CA GLU A 357 9.57 18.60 -3.45
C GLU A 357 10.56 17.62 -4.08
N GLU A 358 11.42 18.15 -4.96
CA GLU A 358 12.51 17.39 -5.57
C GLU A 358 13.45 16.85 -4.48
N ASN A 359 13.90 15.60 -4.60
CA ASN A 359 14.75 14.90 -3.62
C ASN A 359 14.09 14.62 -2.26
N GLU A 360 12.80 14.91 -2.09
CA GLU A 360 12.00 14.48 -0.96
C GLU A 360 11.03 13.37 -1.35
N TRP A 361 10.65 12.51 -0.38
CA TRP A 361 9.53 11.59 -0.57
C TRP A 361 8.24 12.20 -0.03
N TYR A 362 7.10 11.73 -0.52
CA TYR A 362 5.79 12.16 -0.01
C TYR A 362 5.68 11.96 1.50
N LYS A 363 5.00 12.90 2.16
CA LYS A 363 4.75 12.91 3.60
C LYS A 363 3.25 12.74 3.85
N GLU A 364 2.90 12.01 4.90
CA GLU A 364 1.51 11.90 5.36
C GLU A 364 1.06 13.28 5.87
N LEU A 365 -0.13 13.74 5.47
CA LEU A 365 -0.72 14.92 6.07
C LEU A 365 -1.17 14.54 7.48
N VAL A 366 -0.54 15.11 8.50
CA VAL A 366 -1.00 14.96 9.87
C VAL A 366 -2.33 15.69 9.95
N SER A 367 -3.43 14.94 10.10
CA SER A 367 -4.74 15.52 10.37
C SER A 367 -4.61 16.37 11.64
N THR A 368 -4.70 17.69 11.49
CA THR A 368 -4.90 18.60 12.63
C THR A 368 -6.25 18.29 13.23
N THR A 369 -6.28 17.26 14.07
CA THR A 369 -7.37 17.07 15.00
C THR A 369 -7.39 18.34 15.86
N VAL A 370 -8.51 19.05 15.83
CA VAL A 370 -8.76 20.25 16.64
C VAL A 370 -8.35 19.94 18.08
N CYS A 371 -7.26 20.54 18.57
CA CYS A 371 -7.00 20.60 19.99
C CYS A 371 -8.18 21.36 20.61
N ASP A 372 -8.95 20.64 21.41
CA ASP A 372 -10.01 21.18 22.25
C ASP A 372 -9.42 22.31 23.13
N PRO A 373 -9.83 23.59 22.99
CA PRO A 373 -9.31 24.67 23.81
C PRO A 373 -10.04 24.69 25.16
N LEU A 374 -9.86 23.64 25.96
CA LEU A 374 -10.44 23.53 27.30
C LEU A 374 -9.43 22.94 28.30
N GLU A 375 -8.21 23.46 28.33
CA GLU A 375 -7.32 23.19 29.49
C GLU A 375 -6.34 24.33 29.84
N THR A 376 -6.72 25.58 29.59
CA THR A 376 -6.06 26.76 30.16
C THR A 376 -7.06 27.67 30.85
N ALA A 377 -7.68 27.17 31.91
CA ALA A 377 -8.31 28.00 32.94
C ALA A 377 -8.57 27.15 34.19
N ARG A 378 -7.55 26.99 35.05
CA ARG A 378 -7.68 26.73 36.50
C ARG A 378 -6.32 26.55 37.16
N THR A 379 -5.57 27.64 37.28
CA THR A 379 -4.63 27.88 38.38
C THR A 379 -4.30 29.35 38.36
N PHE A 380 -5.11 30.16 39.04
CA PHE A 380 -4.77 31.43 39.70
C PHE A 380 -6.06 31.96 40.33
N GLU A 381 -6.34 31.49 41.54
CA GLU A 381 -6.81 32.26 42.71
C GLU A 381 -6.96 31.32 43.92
#